data_AF-A0A257CNM5-F1
#
_entry.id   AF-A0A257CNM5-F1
#
_cell.length_a   1.000
_cell.length_b   1.000
_cell.length_c   1.000
_cell.angle_alpha   90.00
_cell.angle_beta   90.00
_cell.angle_gamma   90.00
#
_symmetry.space_group_name_H-M   'P 1'
#
loop_
_entity.id
_entity.type
_entity.pdbx_description
1 polymer ?
#
loop_
_entity_poly.entity_id
_entity_poly.type
_entity_poly.pdbx_seq_one_letter_code
_entity_poly.pdbx_strand_id
1 'polypeptide(L)' 'MDTWDSEDKEGDKPMVYRGVWDRITPRSCRWYQASSADAGQTWQQSWTMDWSRVGPAPQRP' A
#
# COMPACT_ATOMS: atom_id res chain seq x y z
N MET A 1 10.43 -3.67 5.56
CA MET A 1 9.60 -2.74 4.76
C MET A 1 9.77 -3.18 3.33
N ASP A 2 8.68 -3.32 2.60
CA ASP A 2 8.72 -3.69 1.18
C ASP A 2 8.00 -2.61 0.37
N THR A 3 8.46 -2.34 -0.84
CA THR A 3 7.98 -1.26 -1.69
C THR A 3 8.02 -1.72 -3.13
N TRP A 4 6.90 -1.52 -3.83
CA TRP A 4 6.77 -1.85 -5.23
C TRP A 4 6.26 -0.64 -6.01
N ASP A 5 6.91 -0.35 -7.13
CA ASP A 5 6.56 0.74 -8.02
C ASP A 5 6.10 0.20 -9.38
N SER A 6 5.08 0.83 -9.94
CA SER A 6 4.58 0.56 -11.29
C SER A 6 4.42 1.88 -12.04
N GLU A 7 4.98 1.94 -13.23
CA GLU A 7 4.77 3.05 -14.15
C GLU A 7 3.51 2.81 -14.99
N ASP A 8 2.73 3.86 -15.21
CA ASP A 8 1.55 3.86 -16.06
C ASP A 8 1.32 5.25 -16.66
N LYS A 9 0.24 5.43 -17.42
CA LYS A 9 -0.18 6.73 -17.93
C LYS A 9 -1.67 6.95 -17.73
N GLU A 10 -2.01 8.09 -17.13
CA GLU A 10 -3.38 8.60 -17.14
C GLU A 10 -3.54 9.53 -18.36
N GLY A 11 -3.97 8.97 -19.48
CA GLY A 11 -3.92 9.65 -20.78
C GLY A 11 -2.49 9.82 -21.25
N ASP A 12 -2.06 11.06 -21.52
CA ASP A 12 -0.67 11.38 -21.89
C ASP A 12 0.23 11.69 -20.68
N LYS A 13 -0.32 11.72 -19.47
CA LYS A 13 0.43 12.07 -18.26
C LYS A 13 1.08 10.82 -17.67
N PRO A 14 2.43 10.76 -17.56
CA PRO A 14 3.09 9.67 -16.87
C PRO A 14 2.74 9.68 -15.39
N MET A 15 2.44 8.50 -14.86
CA MET A 15 2.15 8.27 -13.45
C MET A 15 3.04 7.15 -12.93
N VAL A 16 3.43 7.28 -11.67
CA VAL A 16 4.04 6.19 -10.91
C VAL A 16 3.10 5.86 -9.75
N TYR A 17 2.68 4.61 -9.65
CA TYR A 17 1.95 4.11 -8.51
C TYR A 17 2.88 3.28 -7.64
N ARG A 18 2.83 3.53 -6.33
CA ARG A 18 3.65 2.87 -5.32
C ARG A 18 2.76 2.16 -4.31
N GLY A 19 3.00 0.87 -4.10
CA GLY A 19 2.45 0.11 -2.99
C GLY A 19 3.52 -0.09 -1.92
N VAL A 20 3.19 0.21 -0.66
CA VAL A 20 4.12 0.06 0.47
C VAL A 20 3.51 -0.80 1.56
N TRP A 21 4.28 -1.77 2.04
CA TRP A 21 4.01 -2.49 3.28
C TRP A 21 4.95 -2.01 4.38
N ASP A 22 4.39 -1.41 5.43
CA ASP A 22 5.13 -0.92 6.58
C ASP A 22 4.45 -1.28 7.91
N ARG A 23 5.06 -0.83 9.02
CA ARG A 23 4.59 -1.12 10.39
C ARG A 23 4.32 -2.62 10.65
N ILE A 24 5.13 -3.48 10.06
CA ILE A 24 4.96 -4.94 10.15
C ILE A 24 5.36 -5.40 11.56
N THR A 25 4.41 -6.00 12.27
CA THR A 25 4.58 -6.66 13.56
C THR A 25 4.06 -8.10 13.47
N PRO A 26 4.27 -8.96 14.49
CA PRO A 26 3.67 -10.29 14.49
C PRO A 26 2.14 -10.29 14.38
N ARG A 27 1.47 -9.22 14.82
CA ARG A 27 -0.01 -9.15 14.90
C ARG A 27 -0.64 -8.14 13.95
N SER A 28 0.13 -7.32 13.25
CA SER A 28 -0.41 -6.28 12.39
C SER A 28 0.56 -5.88 11.28
N CYS A 29 0.04 -5.22 10.26
CA CYS A 29 0.82 -4.48 9.28
C CYS A 29 -0.04 -3.35 8.71
N ARG A 30 0.60 -2.41 8.03
CA ARG A 30 -0.09 -1.39 7.26
C ARG A 30 0.30 -1.50 5.80
N TRP A 31 -0.69 -1.37 4.94
CA TRP A 31 -0.49 -1.15 3.52
C TRP A 31 -0.96 0.25 3.15
N TYR A 32 -0.21 0.94 2.30
CA TYR A 32 -0.69 2.17 1.69
C TYR A 32 -0.30 2.26 0.22
N GLN A 33 -1.12 2.99 -0.54
CA GLN A 33 -0.84 3.36 -1.92
C GLN A 33 -0.50 4.83 -1.99
N ALA A 34 0.52 5.15 -2.79
CA ALA A 34 0.80 6.51 -3.21
C ALA A 34 0.94 6.60 -4.73
N SER A 35 0.65 7.77 -5.30
CA SER A 35 0.89 8.06 -6.71
C SER A 35 1.76 9.30 -6.88
N SER A 36 2.48 9.37 -8.00
CA SER A 36 3.32 10.50 -8.37
C SER A 36 3.13 10.84 -9.84
N ALA A 37 2.88 12.11 -10.14
CA ALA A 37 2.74 12.64 -11.49
C ALA A 37 4.02 13.34 -12.00
N ASP A 38 5.08 13.34 -11.19
CA ASP A 38 6.33 14.08 -11.42
C ASP A 38 7.57 13.19 -11.31
N ALA A 39 7.43 11.92 -11.72
CA ALA A 39 8.48 10.91 -11.73
C ALA A 39 9.07 10.60 -10.33
N GLY A 40 8.21 10.61 -9.30
CA GLY A 40 8.57 10.22 -7.94
C GLY A 40 9.17 11.34 -7.10
N GLN A 41 9.15 12.58 -7.56
CA GLN A 41 9.64 13.74 -6.78
C GLN A 41 8.68 14.08 -5.65
N THR A 42 7.37 14.05 -5.92
CA THR A 42 6.31 14.19 -4.92
C THR A 42 5.33 13.02 -4.99
N TRP A 43 4.74 12.69 -3.84
CA TRP A 43 3.87 11.54 -3.67
C TRP A 43 2.57 11.95 -2.99
N GLN A 44 1.44 11.55 -3.57
CA GLN A 44 0.13 11.68 -2.97
C GLN A 44 -0.34 10.32 -2.47
N GLN A 45 -0.53 10.19 -1.16
CA GLN A 45 -1.07 8.96 -0.59
C GLN A 45 -2.59 8.94 -0.75
N SER A 46 -3.11 7.95 -1.46
CA SER A 46 -4.53 7.83 -1.78
C SER A 46 -5.26 6.82 -0.89
N TRP A 47 -4.58 5.73 -0.51
CA TRP A 47 -5.20 4.63 0.25
C TRP A 47 -4.33 4.20 1.42
N THR A 48 -4.97 3.82 2.52
CA THR A 48 -4.31 3.21 3.68
C THR A 48 -5.20 2.14 4.28
N MET A 49 -4.60 1.02 4.64
CA MET A 49 -5.25 -0.12 5.27
C MET A 49 -4.39 -0.60 6.45
N ASP A 50 -4.96 -0.58 7.65
CA ASP A 50 -4.36 -1.16 8.84
C ASP A 50 -4.93 -2.57 9.05
N TRP A 51 -4.06 -3.56 8.93
CA TRP A 51 -4.39 -4.97 9.03
C TRP A 51 -4.01 -5.51 10.40
N SER A 52 -4.89 -6.32 10.99
CA SER A 52 -4.62 -7.05 12.24
C SER A 52 -4.89 -8.53 12.06
N ARG A 53 -4.03 -9.38 12.60
CA ARG A 53 -4.26 -10.83 12.65
C ARG A 53 -5.36 -11.11 13.65
N VAL A 54 -6.44 -11.72 13.18
CA VAL A 54 -7.41 -12.35 14.07
C VAL A 54 -6.89 -13.73 14.45
N GLY A 55 -7.02 -14.09 15.73
CA GLY A 55 -6.76 -15.45 16.19
C GLY A 55 -7.69 -16.45 15.50
N PRO A 56 -7.48 -17.76 15.72
CA PRO A 56 -8.37 -18.77 15.17
C PRO A 56 -9.83 -18.45 15.53
N ALA A 57 -10.71 -18.53 14.53
CA ALA A 57 -12.13 -18.37 14.76
C ALA A 57 -12.60 -19.42 15.77
N PRO A 58 -13.55 -19.09 16.67
CA PRO A 58 -14.13 -20.09 17.56
C PRO A 58 -14.71 -21.22 16.72
N GLN A 59 -14.38 -22.45 17.06
CA GLN A 59 -14.96 -23.63 16.42
C GLN A 59 -16.44 -23.68 16.78
N ARG A 60 -17.30 -23.74 15.76
CA ARG A 60 -18.74 -23.98 15.97
C ARG A 60 -18.90 -25.41 16.51
N PRO A 61 -19.75 -25.65 17.52
CA PRO A 61 -20.06 -27.00 17.98
C PRO A 61 -20.66 -27.87 16.87
#